data_AF-A0A158QN96-F1
#
_entry.id   AF-A0A158QN96-F1
#
_cell.length_a   1.000
_cell.length_b   1.000
_cell.length_c   1.000
_cell.angle_alpha   90.00
_cell.angle_beta   90.00
_cell.angle_gamma   90.00
#
_symmetry.space_group_name_H-M   'P 1'
#
loop_
_entity.id
_entity.type
_entity.pdbx_description
1 polymer ?
#
loop_
_entity_poly.entity_id
_entity_poly.type
_entity_poly.pdbx_seq_one_letter_code
_entity_poly.pdbx_strand_id
1 'polypeptide(L)'
;MALTCDKCGLKTNEVKSGGAIKDHGCRLSLTIQEDVDLARDVLKSDTCSMGIPELDLEVGPGALCSRFTTVEGLLTATKEQLSSQSSFFMGDSASSGERSQIEQFLEQFDEILGLKRSITLVLDDPAGNSYIQSLNASNEDSRLRKEFYDRTFEQNDELGLNDMKVTS
;
A
#
# COMPACT_ATOMS: atom_id res chain seq x y z
N MET A 1 6.74 -14.93 -4.74
CA MET A 1 7.93 -15.47 -5.40
C MET A 1 9.08 -14.52 -5.12
N ALA A 2 10.11 -14.99 -4.43
CA ALA A 2 11.34 -14.24 -4.23
C ALA A 2 12.42 -14.84 -5.14
N LEU A 3 13.01 -14.02 -6.01
CA LEU A 3 14.09 -14.41 -6.92
C LEU A 3 15.33 -13.59 -6.58
N THR A 4 16.48 -14.24 -6.46
CA THR A 4 17.80 -13.58 -6.43
C THR A 4 18.70 -14.32 -7.43
N CYS A 5 19.19 -13.60 -8.44
CA CYS A 5 20.07 -14.15 -9.46
C CYS A 5 21.51 -13.72 -9.21
N ASP A 6 22.38 -14.68 -8.88
CA ASP A 6 23.80 -14.40 -8.60
C ASP A 6 24.61 -14.04 -9.86
N LYS A 7 24.07 -14.32 -11.06
CA LYS A 7 24.76 -14.02 -12.34
C LYS A 7 24.50 -12.61 -12.85
N CYS A 8 23.28 -12.10 -12.73
CA CYS A 8 22.91 -10.77 -13.20
C CYS A 8 22.55 -9.79 -12.08
N GLY A 9 22.46 -10.24 -10.83
CA GLY A 9 22.11 -9.42 -9.67
C GLY A 9 20.61 -9.12 -9.53
N LEU A 10 19.75 -9.67 -10.39
CA LEU A 10 18.30 -9.44 -10.33
C LEU A 10 17.74 -9.96 -8.99
N LYS A 11 17.14 -9.07 -8.21
CA LYS A 11 16.43 -9.39 -6.97
C LYS A 11 14.98 -8.93 -7.10
N THR A 12 14.03 -9.85 -6.93
CA THR A 12 12.60 -9.53 -6.91
C THR A 12 11.95 -10.24 -5.74
N ASN A 13 10.94 -9.59 -5.14
CA ASN A 13 10.11 -10.18 -4.10
C ASN A 13 8.68 -9.77 -4.37
N GLU A 14 8.04 -10.51 -5.26
CA GLU A 14 6.68 -10.23 -5.75
C GLU A 14 5.70 -11.24 -5.16
N VAL A 15 4.58 -10.77 -4.63
CA VAL A 15 3.44 -11.63 -4.31
C VAL A 15 2.43 -11.57 -5.45
N LYS A 16 2.19 -12.70 -6.11
CA LYS A 16 1.19 -12.79 -7.18
C LYS A 16 -0.06 -13.46 -6.64
N SER A 17 -1.20 -12.86 -6.90
CA SER A 17 -2.50 -13.49 -6.64
C SER A 17 -2.64 -14.72 -7.54
N GLY A 18 -2.80 -15.89 -6.95
CA GLY A 18 -3.00 -17.14 -7.71
C GLY A 18 -4.43 -17.33 -8.22
N GLY A 19 -5.35 -16.44 -7.83
CA GLY A 19 -6.76 -16.47 -8.24
C GLY A 19 -7.07 -15.50 -9.38
N ALA A 20 -8.25 -15.65 -9.97
CA ALA A 20 -8.80 -14.66 -10.88
C ALA A 20 -9.05 -13.33 -10.17
N ILE A 21 -9.14 -12.24 -10.95
CA ILE A 21 -9.64 -10.96 -10.47
C ILE A 21 -11.04 -11.18 -9.87
N LYS A 22 -11.27 -10.66 -8.65
CA LYS A 22 -12.56 -10.83 -7.97
C LYS A 22 -13.68 -10.05 -8.66
N ASP A 23 -14.94 -10.36 -8.37
CA ASP A 23 -16.08 -9.66 -9.00
C ASP A 23 -16.16 -8.17 -8.62
N HIS A 24 -15.74 -7.83 -7.41
CA HIS A 24 -15.76 -6.45 -6.89
C HIS A 24 -14.35 -5.97 -6.52
N GLY A 25 -14.14 -4.66 -6.63
CA GLY A 25 -13.02 -3.97 -6.00
C GLY A 25 -13.19 -3.95 -4.48
N CYS A 26 -12.09 -3.75 -3.76
CA CYS A 26 -12.09 -3.74 -2.30
C CYS A 26 -11.32 -2.53 -1.77
N ARG A 27 -11.97 -1.76 -0.90
CA ARG A 27 -11.36 -0.69 -0.12
C ARG A 27 -11.28 -1.11 1.34
N LEU A 28 -10.07 -1.16 1.88
CA LEU A 28 -9.77 -1.49 3.27
C LEU A 28 -9.32 -0.20 3.96
N SER A 29 -9.97 0.17 5.05
CA SER A 29 -9.58 1.33 5.87
C SER A 29 -9.26 0.87 7.27
N LEU A 30 -8.01 1.01 7.69
CA LEU A 30 -7.52 0.65 9.01
C LEU A 30 -7.15 1.91 9.79
N THR A 31 -7.81 2.12 10.93
CA THR A 31 -7.41 3.16 11.89
C THR A 31 -6.33 2.60 12.82
N ILE A 32 -5.15 3.22 12.80
CA ILE A 32 -3.99 2.82 13.60
C ILE A 32 -3.98 3.64 14.89
N GLN A 33 -4.10 2.97 16.04
CA GLN A 33 -4.11 3.62 17.36
C GLN A 33 -3.18 2.94 18.36
N GLU A 34 -2.98 1.64 18.23
CA GLU A 34 -2.21 0.84 19.19
C GLU A 34 -1.13 0.03 18.48
N ASP A 35 -0.17 -0.48 19.25
CA ASP A 35 0.93 -1.33 18.78
C ASP A 35 0.42 -2.59 18.06
N VAL A 36 -0.70 -3.15 18.54
CA VAL A 36 -1.34 -4.29 17.89
C VAL A 36 -1.82 -4.01 16.47
N ASP A 37 -2.12 -2.74 16.13
CA ASP A 37 -2.51 -2.37 14.77
C ASP A 37 -1.31 -2.33 13.83
N LEU A 38 -0.14 -1.90 14.33
CA LEU A 38 1.12 -1.92 13.58
C LEU A 38 1.57 -3.36 13.28
N ALA A 39 1.29 -4.29 14.18
CA ALA A 39 1.62 -5.71 14.05
C ALA A 39 0.69 -6.51 13.13
N ARG A 40 -0.40 -5.93 12.61
CA ARG A 40 -1.34 -6.65 11.72
C ARG A 40 -0.68 -7.06 10.42
N ASP A 41 -0.91 -8.30 9.99
CA ASP A 41 -0.47 -8.75 8.68
C ASP A 41 -1.23 -8.02 7.55
N VAL A 42 -0.50 -7.60 6.53
CA VAL A 42 -0.99 -6.87 5.36
C VAL A 42 -0.44 -7.53 4.10
N LEU A 43 -1.34 -7.81 3.16
CA LEU A 43 -1.01 -8.11 1.78
C LEU A 43 -1.40 -6.91 0.92
N LYS A 44 -0.41 -6.23 0.35
CA LYS A 44 -0.63 -5.21 -0.69
C LYS A 44 -0.45 -5.87 -2.05
N SER A 45 -1.49 -5.85 -2.88
CA SER A 45 -1.37 -6.26 -4.29
C SER A 45 -0.66 -5.18 -5.12
N ASP A 46 -0.25 -5.55 -6.33
CA ASP A 46 0.35 -4.64 -7.30
C ASP A 46 -0.65 -3.60 -7.82
N THR A 47 -1.91 -3.99 -8.03
CA THR A 47 -3.01 -3.12 -8.45
C THR A 47 -3.55 -2.21 -7.35
N CYS A 48 -3.08 -2.36 -6.12
CA CYS A 48 -3.58 -1.61 -4.97
C CYS A 48 -2.88 -0.26 -4.81
N SER A 49 -3.69 0.79 -4.69
CA SER A 49 -3.29 2.11 -4.20
C SER A 49 -3.33 2.14 -2.68
N MET A 50 -2.32 2.76 -2.06
CA MET A 50 -2.24 2.98 -0.63
C MET A 50 -2.30 4.48 -0.34
N GLY A 51 -3.13 4.90 0.63
CA GLY A 51 -3.22 6.30 1.03
C GLY A 51 -3.25 6.49 2.54
N ILE A 52 -2.82 7.67 2.98
CA ILE A 52 -2.94 8.17 4.35
C ILE A 52 -3.54 9.57 4.28
N PRO A 53 -4.87 9.72 4.41
CA PRO A 53 -5.55 11.01 4.24
C PRO A 53 -5.04 12.10 5.19
N GLU A 54 -4.64 11.75 6.41
CA GLU A 54 -4.14 12.70 7.40
C GLU A 54 -2.75 13.27 7.08
N LEU A 55 -2.04 12.67 6.12
CA LEU A 55 -0.76 13.11 5.59
C LEU A 55 -0.86 13.63 4.14
N ASP A 56 -2.06 13.62 3.55
CA ASP A 56 -2.26 13.86 2.12
C ASP A 56 -1.33 12.99 1.23
N LEU A 57 -1.09 11.75 1.68
CA LEU A 57 -0.23 10.81 0.99
C LEU A 57 -1.07 9.86 0.15
N GLU A 58 -0.70 9.74 -1.12
CA GLU A 58 -1.21 8.72 -2.02
C GLU A 58 -0.05 8.02 -2.74
N VAL A 59 -0.08 6.70 -2.71
CA VAL A 59 0.88 5.81 -3.36
C VAL A 59 0.08 4.97 -4.35
N GLY A 60 0.24 5.28 -5.63
CA GLY A 60 -0.52 4.66 -6.71
C GLY A 60 -0.24 3.16 -6.91
N PRO A 61 -0.96 2.53 -7.83
CA PRO A 61 -0.74 1.12 -8.19
C PRO A 61 0.67 0.94 -8.78
N GLY A 62 1.27 -0.22 -8.54
CA GLY A 62 2.63 -0.55 -8.95
C GLY A 62 3.75 0.08 -8.08
N ALA A 63 3.44 1.15 -7.35
CA ALA A 63 4.36 1.67 -6.32
C ALA A 63 4.35 0.74 -5.09
N LEU A 64 5.53 0.54 -4.49
CA LEU A 64 5.78 -0.48 -3.46
C LEU A 64 5.25 -1.86 -3.89
N CYS A 65 5.96 -2.48 -4.84
CA CYS A 65 5.75 -3.83 -5.38
C CYS A 65 5.01 -4.79 -4.42
N SER A 66 4.16 -5.67 -4.97
CA SER A 66 3.29 -6.53 -4.17
C SER A 66 4.03 -7.29 -3.09
N ARG A 67 3.54 -7.18 -1.86
CA ARG A 67 4.26 -7.62 -0.66
C ARG A 67 3.31 -8.07 0.43
N PHE A 68 3.73 -9.14 1.12
CA PHE A 68 3.15 -9.57 2.38
C PHE A 68 4.08 -9.11 3.51
N THR A 69 3.57 -8.28 4.41
CA THR A 69 4.32 -7.64 5.50
C THR A 69 3.36 -7.30 6.65
N THR A 70 3.79 -6.52 7.64
CA THR A 70 2.93 -5.93 8.66
C THR A 70 2.57 -4.49 8.30
N VAL A 71 1.61 -3.88 8.99
CA VAL A 71 1.31 -2.43 8.82
C VAL A 71 2.56 -1.59 9.07
N GLU A 72 3.32 -1.89 10.13
CA GLU A 72 4.60 -1.25 10.44
C GLU A 72 5.61 -1.39 9.29
N GLY A 73 5.78 -2.62 8.79
CA GLY A 73 6.70 -2.90 7.69
C GLY A 73 6.27 -2.23 6.39
N LEU A 74 4.96 -2.05 6.18
CA LEU A 74 4.43 -1.31 5.05
C LEU A 74 4.82 0.17 5.13
N LEU A 75 4.52 0.83 6.25
CA LEU A 75 4.83 2.24 6.50
C LEU A 75 6.34 2.52 6.46
N THR A 76 7.14 1.65 7.07
CA THR A 76 8.61 1.76 7.08
C THR A 76 9.18 1.69 5.67
N ALA A 77 8.71 0.74 4.86
CA ALA A 77 9.16 0.65 3.47
C ALA A 77 8.71 1.84 2.61
N THR A 78 7.53 2.41 2.88
CA THR A 78 7.08 3.66 2.24
C THR A 78 8.02 4.81 2.60
N LYS A 79 8.36 4.95 3.88
CA LYS A 79 9.32 5.95 4.36
C LYS A 79 10.69 5.78 3.70
N GLU A 80 11.21 4.56 3.64
CA GLU A 80 12.49 4.25 2.98
C GLU A 80 12.47 4.57 1.48
N GLN A 81 11.39 4.23 0.77
CA GLN A 81 11.25 4.58 -0.64
C GLN A 81 11.24 6.10 -0.85
N LEU A 82 10.45 6.83 -0.07
CA LEU A 82 10.39 8.30 -0.12
C LEU A 82 11.74 8.93 0.21
N SER A 83 12.43 8.45 1.24
CA SER A 83 13.77 8.92 1.61
C SER A 83 14.76 8.66 0.47
N SER A 84 14.79 7.46 -0.10
CA SER A 84 15.70 7.13 -1.21
C SER A 84 15.45 7.98 -2.47
N GLN A 85 14.18 8.23 -2.81
CA GLN A 85 13.79 9.06 -3.95
C GLN A 85 14.10 10.54 -3.68
N SER A 86 13.90 11.02 -2.46
CA SER A 86 14.23 12.39 -2.08
C SER A 86 15.70 12.71 -2.31
N SER A 87 16.61 11.80 -1.96
CA SER A 87 18.04 11.97 -2.26
C SER A 87 18.35 12.03 -3.75
N PHE A 88 17.54 11.38 -4.59
CA PHE A 88 17.69 11.40 -6.06
C PHE A 88 17.13 12.67 -6.69
N PHE A 89 15.93 13.10 -6.30
CA PHE A 89 15.29 14.32 -6.81
C PHE A 89 15.92 15.60 -6.24
N MET A 90 16.45 15.55 -5.02
CA MET A 90 17.04 16.70 -4.32
C MET A 90 18.54 16.85 -4.51
N GLY A 91 19.01 16.77 -5.75
CA GLY A 91 20.40 17.11 -6.10
C GLY A 91 20.84 18.48 -5.54
N ASP A 92 22.11 18.84 -5.70
CA ASP A 92 22.68 20.13 -5.25
C ASP A 92 21.84 21.39 -5.59
N SER A 93 21.02 21.30 -6.64
CA SER A 93 20.14 22.34 -7.18
C SER A 93 18.76 22.47 -6.50
N ALA A 94 18.36 21.52 -5.63
CA ALA A 94 17.10 21.62 -4.90
C ALA A 94 17.13 22.76 -3.88
N SER A 95 16.04 23.51 -3.81
CA SER A 95 15.93 24.63 -2.88
C SER A 95 15.99 24.13 -1.44
N SER A 96 16.55 24.94 -0.52
CA SER A 96 16.58 24.59 0.91
C SER A 96 15.18 24.36 1.49
N GLY A 97 14.15 24.99 0.92
CA GLY A 97 12.76 24.84 1.33
C GLY A 97 12.19 23.45 1.01
N GLU A 98 12.45 22.91 -0.18
CA GLU A 98 11.96 21.57 -0.56
C GLU A 98 12.56 20.49 0.34
N ARG A 99 13.87 20.56 0.63
CA ARG A 99 14.55 19.60 1.54
C ARG A 99 13.90 19.57 2.91
N SER A 100 13.61 20.76 3.47
CA SER A 100 12.96 20.88 4.77
C SER A 100 11.56 20.27 4.79
N GLN A 101 10.80 20.37 3.69
CA GLN A 101 9.47 19.76 3.59
C GLN A 101 9.53 18.23 3.61
N ILE A 102 10.47 17.63 2.89
CA ILE A 102 10.62 16.17 2.92
C ILE A 102 11.11 15.68 4.28
N GLU A 103 12.06 16.37 4.90
CA GLU A 103 12.50 16.03 6.27
C GLU A 103 11.33 16.05 7.25
N GLN A 104 10.50 17.09 7.23
CA GLN A 104 9.28 17.17 8.04
C GLN A 104 8.31 16.01 7.75
N PHE A 105 8.17 15.62 6.49
CA PHE A 105 7.32 14.51 6.11
C PHE A 105 7.85 13.16 6.63
N LEU A 106 9.17 12.94 6.58
CA LEU A 106 9.81 11.75 7.14
C LEU A 106 9.70 11.71 8.67
N GLU A 107 9.76 12.86 9.34
CA GLU A 107 9.51 12.96 10.79
C GLU A 107 8.06 12.58 11.14
N GLN A 108 7.07 12.96 10.33
CA GLN A 108 5.67 12.56 10.52
C GLN A 108 5.50 11.04 10.47
N PHE A 109 6.24 10.34 9.61
CA PHE A 109 6.28 8.87 9.61
C PHE A 109 6.83 8.30 10.91
N ASP A 110 7.87 8.91 11.49
CA ASP A 110 8.43 8.48 12.78
C ASP A 110 7.44 8.71 13.94
N GLU A 111 6.66 9.79 13.90
CA GLU A 111 5.59 10.03 14.87
C GLU A 111 4.48 8.99 14.79
N ILE A 112 4.11 8.57 13.58
CA ILE A 112 3.11 7.52 13.34
C ILE A 112 3.61 6.16 13.81
N LEU A 113 4.86 5.79 13.46
CA LEU A 113 5.48 4.54 13.93
C LEU A 113 5.65 4.54 15.46
N GLY A 114 5.86 5.72 16.05
CA GLY A 114 5.88 5.91 17.51
C GLY A 114 4.52 6.04 18.17
N LEU A 115 3.41 5.83 17.44
CA LEU A 115 2.02 5.94 17.93
C LEU A 115 1.68 7.28 18.60
N LYS A 116 2.40 8.36 18.25
CA LYS A 116 2.12 9.71 18.77
C LYS A 116 0.90 10.35 18.10
N ARG A 117 0.52 9.84 16.93
CA ARG A 117 -0.60 10.31 16.13
C ARG A 117 -1.39 9.13 15.58
N SER A 118 -2.71 9.17 15.74
CA SER A 118 -3.61 8.23 15.08
C SER A 118 -3.80 8.61 13.62
N ILE A 119 -3.71 7.63 12.73
CA ILE A 119 -3.91 7.82 11.29
C ILE A 119 -4.79 6.71 10.71
N THR A 120 -5.26 6.92 9.48
CA THR A 120 -6.04 5.94 8.74
C THR A 120 -5.25 5.48 7.52
N LEU A 121 -4.87 4.20 7.51
CA LEU A 121 -4.31 3.55 6.33
C LEU A 121 -5.44 3.07 5.43
N VAL A 122 -5.47 3.57 4.20
CA VAL A 122 -6.45 3.16 3.19
C VAL A 122 -5.74 2.33 2.12
N LEU A 123 -6.20 1.12 1.88
CA LEU A 123 -5.80 0.29 0.74
C LEU A 123 -6.99 0.17 -0.20
N ASP A 124 -6.87 0.72 -1.40
CA ASP A 124 -7.87 0.62 -2.45
C ASP A 124 -7.35 -0.32 -3.54
N ASP A 125 -7.99 -1.47 -3.72
CA ASP A 125 -7.59 -2.47 -4.70
C ASP A 125 -8.75 -2.83 -5.64
N PRO A 126 -8.73 -2.33 -6.89
CA PRO A 126 -9.71 -2.69 -7.91
C PRO A 126 -9.76 -4.20 -8.21
N ALA A 127 -8.63 -4.93 -8.06
CA ALA A 127 -8.59 -6.37 -8.29
C ALA A 127 -9.11 -7.18 -7.09
N GLY A 128 -9.28 -6.55 -5.92
CA GLY A 128 -9.80 -7.14 -4.69
C GLY A 128 -8.86 -8.15 -4.01
N ASN A 129 -7.57 -8.11 -4.33
CA ASN A 129 -6.56 -9.07 -3.87
C ASN A 129 -5.79 -8.63 -2.61
N SER A 130 -5.85 -7.36 -2.24
CA SER A 130 -5.28 -6.85 -0.99
C SER A 130 -6.01 -7.38 0.26
N TYR A 131 -5.29 -7.47 1.36
CA TYR A 131 -5.79 -7.98 2.63
C TYR A 131 -5.14 -7.27 3.82
N ILE A 132 -5.93 -7.05 4.88
CA ILE A 132 -5.46 -6.67 6.21
C ILE A 132 -6.05 -7.65 7.21
N GLN A 133 -5.19 -8.15 8.11
CA GLN A 133 -5.56 -9.05 9.19
C GLN A 133 -6.56 -8.38 10.13
N SER A 134 -7.67 -9.09 10.36
CA SER A 134 -8.58 -8.73 11.44
C SER A 134 -8.13 -9.43 12.72
N LEU A 135 -8.03 -8.65 13.81
CA LEU A 135 -7.65 -9.18 15.11
C LEU A 135 -8.86 -9.80 15.85
N ASN A 136 -10.07 -9.54 15.38
CA ASN A 136 -11.31 -10.10 15.92
C ASN A 136 -11.84 -11.20 14.99
N ALA A 137 -11.58 -12.45 15.33
CA ALA A 137 -12.03 -13.59 14.52
C ALA A 137 -13.55 -13.84 14.57
N SER A 138 -14.24 -13.33 15.60
CA SER A 138 -15.66 -13.62 15.88
C SER A 138 -16.59 -12.42 15.76
N ASN A 139 -16.06 -11.20 15.78
CA ASN A 139 -16.81 -9.94 15.75
C ASN A 139 -16.26 -9.03 14.66
N GLU A 140 -17.05 -8.05 14.23
CA GLU A 140 -16.56 -6.97 13.36
C GLU A 140 -15.42 -6.22 14.04
N ASP A 141 -14.35 -5.98 13.29
CA ASP A 141 -13.18 -5.25 13.75
C ASP A 141 -13.49 -3.76 13.73
N SER A 142 -13.60 -3.15 14.91
CA SER A 142 -13.98 -1.74 15.02
C SER A 142 -12.96 -0.79 14.37
N ARG A 143 -11.72 -1.24 14.16
CA ARG A 143 -10.64 -0.45 13.55
C ARG A 143 -10.44 -0.73 12.07
N LEU A 144 -10.98 -1.83 11.55
CA LEU A 144 -10.81 -2.23 10.15
C LEU A 144 -12.15 -2.29 9.44
N ARG A 145 -12.38 -1.32 8.55
CA ARG A 145 -13.54 -1.29 7.66
C ARG A 145 -13.18 -1.89 6.31
N LYS A 146 -14.06 -2.78 5.80
CA LYS A 146 -13.93 -3.39 4.48
C LYS A 146 -15.14 -3.02 3.65
N GLU A 147 -14.91 -2.40 2.51
CA GLU A 147 -15.95 -1.99 1.58
C GLU A 147 -15.70 -2.61 0.22
N PHE A 148 -16.72 -3.25 -0.34
CA PHE A 148 -16.67 -3.76 -1.70
C PHE A 148 -17.41 -2.78 -2.61
N TYR A 149 -16.86 -2.53 -3.78
CA TYR A 149 -17.45 -1.61 -4.75
C TYR A 149 -17.43 -2.21 -6.16
N ASP A 150 -18.39 -1.78 -6.98
CA ASP A 150 -18.41 -2.09 -8.40
C ASP A 150 -17.36 -1.25 -9.10
N ARG A 151 -16.46 -1.92 -9.82
CA ARG A 151 -15.39 -1.25 -10.55
C ARG A 151 -15.96 -0.31 -11.61
N THR A 152 -15.29 0.82 -11.78
CA THR A 152 -15.57 1.72 -12.90
C THR A 152 -15.16 1.07 -14.23
N PHE A 153 -15.65 1.64 -15.34
CA PHE A 153 -15.27 1.18 -16.68
C PHE A 153 -13.75 1.25 -16.89
N GLU A 154 -13.11 2.33 -16.43
CA GLU A 154 -11.66 2.54 -16.51
C GLU A 154 -10.89 1.49 -15.70
N GLN A 155 -11.34 1.20 -14.47
CA GLN A 155 -10.73 0.15 -13.65
C GLN A 155 -10.86 -1.24 -14.29
N ASN A 156 -12.00 -1.54 -14.92
CA ASN A 156 -12.14 -2.79 -15.68
C ASN A 156 -11.24 -2.82 -16.92
N ASP A 157 -10.97 -1.67 -17.54
CA ASP A 157 -10.08 -1.56 -18.70
C ASP A 157 -8.63 -1.83 -18.31
N GLU A 158 -8.15 -1.19 -17.24
CA GLU A 158 -6.81 -1.38 -16.69
C GLU A 158 -6.55 -2.83 -16.28
N LEU A 159 -7.59 -3.52 -15.80
CA LEU A 159 -7.55 -4.93 -15.44
C LEU A 159 -7.74 -5.88 -16.65
N GLY A 160 -7.99 -5.34 -17.84
CA GLY A 160 -8.20 -6.12 -19.08
C GLY A 160 -9.52 -6.91 -19.10
N LEU A 161 -10.50 -6.52 -18.28
CA LEU A 161 -11.78 -7.20 -18.18
C LEU A 161 -12.77 -6.79 -19.27
N ASN A 162 -12.67 -5.55 -19.78
CA ASN A 162 -13.58 -5.04 -20.82
C ASN A 162 -13.49 -5.82 -22.14
N ASP A 163 -12.28 -6.25 -22.51
CA ASP A 163 -12.02 -6.98 -23.76
C ASP A 163 -12.24 -8.50 -23.64
N MET A 164 -12.61 -8.98 -22.44
CA MET A 164 -12.74 -10.40 -22.16
C MET A 164 -14.06 -10.95 -22.74
N LYS A 165 -14.00 -11.54 -23.93
CA LYS A 165 -15.16 -12.22 -24.55
C LYS A 165 -15.41 -13.57 -23.89
N VAL A 166 -16.36 -13.61 -22.96
CA VAL A 166 -16.76 -14.86 -22.25
C VAL A 166 -17.84 -15.67 -22.97
N THR A 167 -18.46 -15.12 -24.04
CA THR A 167 -19.42 -15.84 -24.87
C THR A 167 -18.75 -16.43 -26.09
N SER A 168 -18.74 -17.77 -26.17
CA SER A 168 -18.35 -18.57 -27.35
C SER A 168 -19.43 -18.53 -28.43
#